data_AF-A0A813PPL1-F1
#
_entry.id   AF-A0A813PPL1-F1
#
_cell.length_a   1.000
_cell.length_b   1.000
_cell.length_c   1.000
_cell.angle_alpha   90.00
_cell.angle_beta   90.00
_cell.angle_gamma   90.00
#
_symmetry.space_group_name_H-M   'P 1'
#
loop_
_entity.id
_entity.type
_entity.pdbx_description
1 polymer ?
#
loop_
_entity_poly.entity_id
_entity_poly.type
_entity_poly.pdbx_seq_one_letter_code
_entity_poly.pdbx_strand_id
1 'polypeptide(L)'
;MLVCRRFIHTSVSRYLAKSAVASTSSPLSTLRKKTGYSLSHCRAALQQFNDNLEQAEAWLHQRAQTEGWSRATKLQSRAALQGLVGIITNKNSAAMVEVNCETDFVAKNEKFQQLVSQVANSLLVNQSEKAKDKVVFDKETLGTLPSLDDRSKTLADVTALCVGSVGENVVLRRGVVFNTENNQLLASYCHGQVNSTSSDSCRMGKYGALVKYSQVDSTTSQSENGQSLTSSVLTRSYPLRTICEDNIQKPIELSTYLDSEDESNLMHEYLNGYVYALPSRENAHDLLLKNISAQIEQQQLKNVHVLPMDIRVQTPDPVYIYYPGLCLSTQAPKVDQAITREPVVIVEIITPTTERLVLHEKSINYQRIPSLKQIIYVWPSLKIAHVDFRDEQTSKWTRKYYSVQNKIPLPQSLSNGELALGHIFDIMTKQFGRLIAQHIVAARSKTIGLNEQKQLGIDENRLLYQKWMHTDDKKKTVEIFLNENHLTVNDFVRFECGEEV
;
A
#
# COMPACT_ATOMS: atom_id res chain seq x y z
N MET A 1 84.58 16.22 28.81
CA MET A 1 85.12 15.76 27.51
C MET A 1 83.97 15.85 26.49
N LEU A 2 84.18 16.56 25.36
CA LEU A 2 83.26 16.85 24.23
C LEU A 2 82.04 17.74 24.54
N VAL A 3 82.01 19.06 24.31
CA VAL A 3 82.09 19.92 23.08
C VAL A 3 80.83 19.88 22.20
N CYS A 4 80.05 20.98 22.26
CA CYS A 4 79.08 21.41 21.25
C CYS A 4 79.75 21.83 19.94
N ARG A 5 79.09 21.58 18.79
CA ARG A 5 79.04 22.53 17.65
C ARG A 5 77.98 22.13 16.60
N ARG A 6 77.17 23.12 16.20
CA ARG A 6 76.34 23.16 14.96
C ARG A 6 77.23 23.21 13.71
N PHE A 7 76.74 22.75 12.55
CA PHE A 7 76.82 23.35 11.19
C PHE A 7 76.04 22.42 10.18
N ILE A 8 74.89 22.83 9.61
CA ILE A 8 74.60 23.43 8.28
C ILE A 8 74.53 22.45 7.07
N HIS A 9 73.36 22.48 6.40
CA HIS A 9 72.97 22.17 5.01
C HIS A 9 73.38 20.86 4.31
N THR A 10 72.40 20.20 3.67
CA THR A 10 72.21 20.26 2.21
C THR A 10 70.94 19.49 1.79
N SER A 11 70.07 20.19 1.08
CA SER A 11 68.91 19.68 0.36
C SER A 11 69.38 18.91 -0.87
N VAL A 12 69.22 17.59 -0.87
CA VAL A 12 69.32 16.77 -2.09
C VAL A 12 67.96 16.15 -2.35
N SER A 13 67.26 16.77 -3.29
CA SER A 13 66.12 16.20 -3.97
C SER A 13 66.55 14.89 -4.63
N ARG A 14 66.17 13.76 -4.03
CA ARG A 14 66.14 12.47 -4.71
C ARG A 14 64.69 12.09 -4.91
N TYR A 15 64.21 12.39 -6.12
CA TYR A 15 63.16 11.63 -6.78
C TYR A 15 63.49 10.14 -6.66
N LEU A 16 63.00 9.49 -5.61
CA LEU A 16 62.93 8.04 -5.55
C LEU A 16 61.57 7.67 -6.13
N ALA A 17 61.65 7.02 -7.29
CA ALA A 17 60.56 6.44 -8.01
C ALA A 17 59.54 5.80 -7.05
N LYS A 18 58.28 6.25 -7.14
CA LYS A 18 57.14 5.40 -6.84
C LYS A 18 57.29 4.16 -7.71
N SER A 19 57.90 3.11 -7.18
CA SER A 19 57.74 1.77 -7.72
C SER A 19 56.26 1.46 -7.54
N ALA A 20 55.50 1.56 -8.63
CA ALA A 20 54.14 1.09 -8.69
C ALA A 20 54.20 -0.42 -8.41
N VAL A 21 53.94 -0.81 -7.15
CA VAL A 21 53.48 -2.16 -6.87
C VAL A 21 52.10 -2.24 -7.48
N ALA A 22 52.04 -2.69 -8.73
CA ALA A 22 50.81 -3.23 -9.29
C ALA A 22 50.32 -4.26 -8.27
N SER A 23 49.16 -4.01 -7.67
CA SER A 23 48.53 -4.97 -6.78
C SER A 23 48.07 -6.16 -7.61
N THR A 24 48.97 -7.10 -7.87
CA THR A 24 48.64 -8.41 -8.41
C THR A 24 47.85 -9.15 -7.33
N SER A 25 46.52 -9.01 -7.36
CA SER A 25 45.63 -9.79 -6.51
C SER A 25 45.96 -11.27 -6.70
N SER A 26 46.32 -11.97 -5.62
CA SER A 26 46.63 -13.40 -5.69
C SER A 26 45.44 -14.18 -6.28
N PRO A 27 45.68 -15.28 -7.02
CA PRO A 27 44.59 -16.11 -7.60
C PRO A 27 43.52 -16.46 -6.56
N LEU A 28 43.95 -16.72 -5.32
CA LEU A 28 43.08 -16.98 -4.18
C LEU A 28 42.16 -15.79 -3.80
N SER A 29 42.71 -14.58 -3.73
CA SER A 29 41.93 -13.37 -3.44
C SER A 29 40.92 -13.10 -4.55
N THR A 30 41.34 -13.26 -5.81
CA THR A 30 40.49 -13.08 -6.98
C THR A 30 39.34 -14.09 -6.99
N LEU A 31 39.64 -15.39 -6.81
CA LEU A 31 38.65 -16.45 -6.77
C LEU A 31 37.65 -16.28 -5.61
N ARG A 32 38.13 -15.90 -4.41
CA ARG A 32 37.25 -15.63 -3.26
C ARG A 32 36.35 -14.42 -3.47
N LYS A 33 36.87 -13.32 -4.02
CA LYS A 33 36.05 -12.13 -4.31
C LYS A 33 34.99 -12.43 -5.36
N LYS A 34 35.33 -13.24 -6.36
CA LYS A 34 34.41 -13.63 -7.44
C LYS A 34 33.31 -14.58 -6.96
N THR A 35 33.67 -15.59 -6.17
CA THR A 35 32.75 -16.70 -5.84
C THR A 35 32.12 -16.61 -4.44
N GLY A 36 32.75 -15.91 -3.50
CA GLY A 36 32.28 -15.79 -2.12
C GLY A 36 32.48 -17.03 -1.23
N TYR A 37 33.06 -18.12 -1.74
CA TYR A 37 33.33 -19.34 -0.94
C TYR A 37 34.43 -19.14 0.11
N SER A 38 34.51 -20.05 1.09
CA SER A 38 35.51 -19.95 2.17
C SER A 38 36.94 -20.08 1.62
N LEU A 39 37.90 -19.45 2.31
CA LEU A 39 39.31 -19.47 1.91
C LEU A 39 39.88 -20.90 1.79
N SER A 40 39.44 -21.82 2.65
CA SER A 40 39.86 -23.22 2.60
C SER A 40 39.44 -23.91 1.30
N HIS A 41 38.18 -23.74 0.88
CA HIS A 41 37.67 -24.32 -0.36
C HIS A 41 38.34 -23.69 -1.59
N CYS A 42 38.50 -22.36 -1.62
CA CYS A 42 39.19 -21.69 -2.72
C CYS A 42 40.66 -22.14 -2.86
N ARG A 43 41.37 -22.35 -1.74
CA ARG A 43 42.75 -22.90 -1.76
C ARG A 43 42.79 -24.32 -2.32
N ALA A 44 41.88 -25.19 -1.85
CA ALA A 44 41.82 -26.57 -2.32
C ALA A 44 41.52 -26.65 -3.83
N ALA A 45 40.59 -25.82 -4.32
CA ALA A 45 40.25 -25.74 -5.73
C ALA A 45 41.45 -25.30 -6.58
N LEU A 46 42.15 -24.24 -6.17
CA LEU A 46 43.32 -23.75 -6.90
C LEU A 46 44.47 -24.76 -6.90
N GLN A 47 44.70 -25.45 -5.78
CA GLN A 47 45.72 -26.50 -5.70
C GLN A 47 45.42 -27.67 -6.64
N GLN A 48 44.14 -28.01 -6.84
CA GLN A 48 43.74 -29.11 -7.71
C GLN A 48 43.93 -28.81 -9.20
N PHE A 49 43.81 -27.54 -9.61
CA PHE A 49 43.90 -27.10 -11.01
C PHE A 49 45.12 -26.21 -11.30
N ASN A 50 46.17 -26.29 -10.48
CA ASN A 50 47.42 -25.54 -10.65
C ASN A 50 47.18 -24.03 -10.89
N ASP A 51 46.39 -23.39 -10.02
CA ASP A 51 46.00 -21.98 -10.08
C ASP A 51 45.17 -21.55 -11.31
N ASN A 52 44.59 -22.50 -12.06
CA ASN A 52 43.61 -22.19 -13.11
C ASN A 52 42.28 -21.72 -12.51
N LEU A 53 41.98 -20.43 -12.66
CA LEU A 53 40.80 -19.79 -12.07
C LEU A 53 39.47 -20.33 -12.60
N GLU A 54 39.33 -20.57 -13.90
CA GLU A 54 38.06 -20.99 -14.51
C GLU A 54 37.70 -22.42 -14.11
N GLN A 55 38.68 -23.32 -14.13
CA GLN A 55 38.48 -24.71 -13.71
C GLN A 55 38.23 -24.81 -12.19
N ALA A 56 38.95 -24.01 -11.40
CA ALA A 56 38.73 -23.93 -9.95
C ALA A 56 37.32 -23.41 -9.61
N GLU A 57 36.83 -22.40 -10.33
CA GLU A 57 35.48 -21.87 -10.17
C GLU A 57 34.41 -22.90 -10.53
N ALA A 58 34.51 -23.53 -11.71
CA ALA A 58 33.56 -24.57 -12.13
C ALA A 58 33.50 -25.74 -11.12
N TRP A 59 34.66 -26.18 -10.63
CA TRP A 59 34.75 -27.22 -9.62
C TRP A 59 34.14 -26.79 -8.29
N LEU A 60 34.34 -25.54 -7.84
CA LEU A 60 33.71 -25.02 -6.63
C LEU A 60 32.18 -25.02 -6.73
N HIS A 61 31.61 -24.63 -7.87
CA HIS A 61 30.17 -24.67 -8.09
C HIS A 61 29.61 -26.09 -8.09
N GLN A 62 30.27 -27.03 -8.79
CA GLN A 62 29.87 -28.43 -8.82
C GLN A 62 29.95 -29.07 -7.43
N ARG A 63 31.00 -28.76 -6.68
CA ARG A 63 31.20 -29.24 -5.32
C ARG A 63 30.15 -28.67 -4.37
N ALA A 64 29.87 -27.37 -4.44
CA ALA A 64 28.83 -26.74 -3.62
C ALA A 64 27.45 -27.38 -3.86
N GLN A 65 27.12 -27.70 -5.12
CA GLN A 65 25.88 -28.41 -5.44
C GLN A 65 25.83 -29.79 -4.79
N THR A 66 26.91 -30.57 -4.92
CA THR A 66 26.99 -31.94 -4.38
C THR A 66 26.94 -31.94 -2.86
N GLU A 67 27.68 -31.04 -2.21
CA GLU A 67 27.68 -30.89 -0.75
C GLU A 67 26.34 -30.37 -0.23
N GLY A 68 25.70 -29.45 -0.96
CA GLY A 68 24.36 -28.93 -0.66
C GLY A 68 23.33 -30.06 -0.62
N TRP A 69 23.29 -30.90 -1.67
CA TRP A 69 22.42 -32.07 -1.72
C TRP A 69 22.73 -33.08 -0.62
N SER A 70 24.02 -33.37 -0.36
CA SER A 70 24.41 -34.27 0.72
C SER A 70 23.92 -33.78 2.09
N ARG A 71 24.01 -32.47 2.35
CA ARG A 71 23.51 -31.85 3.59
C ARG A 71 21.99 -31.83 3.64
N ALA A 72 21.32 -31.48 2.54
CA ALA A 72 19.85 -31.51 2.47
C ALA A 72 19.30 -32.89 2.84
N THR A 73 19.86 -33.96 2.27
CA THR A 73 19.47 -35.34 2.61
C THR A 73 19.72 -35.70 4.08
N LYS A 74 20.79 -35.18 4.68
CA LYS A 74 21.10 -35.41 6.11
C LYS A 74 20.20 -34.63 7.06
N LEU A 75 19.76 -33.43 6.65
CA LEU A 75 19.02 -32.50 7.49
C LEU A 75 17.50 -32.58 7.30
N GLN A 76 17.02 -33.24 6.24
CA GLN A 76 15.60 -33.28 5.85
C GLN A 76 14.61 -33.73 6.94
N SER A 77 15.05 -34.55 7.90
CA SER A 77 14.19 -35.05 8.98
C SER A 77 14.02 -34.07 10.13
N ARG A 78 14.80 -32.98 10.16
CA ARG A 78 14.72 -31.96 11.21
C ARG A 78 13.50 -31.07 11.00
N ALA A 79 12.82 -30.73 12.10
CA ALA A 79 11.65 -29.88 12.05
C ALA A 79 12.00 -28.47 11.56
N ALA A 80 11.33 -28.03 10.48
CA ALA A 80 11.45 -26.69 9.92
C ALA A 80 10.11 -25.96 10.07
N LEU A 81 9.88 -25.36 11.24
CA LEU A 81 8.64 -24.64 11.58
C LEU A 81 8.80 -23.11 11.53
N GLN A 82 10.03 -22.61 11.38
CA GLN A 82 10.31 -21.20 11.13
C GLN A 82 10.45 -20.94 9.62
N GLY A 83 10.57 -19.69 9.21
CA GLY A 83 10.74 -19.33 7.79
C GLY A 83 10.00 -18.07 7.40
N LEU A 84 9.67 -17.97 6.10
CA LEU A 84 9.02 -16.81 5.51
C LEU A 84 7.95 -17.22 4.49
N VAL A 85 6.88 -16.42 4.48
CA VAL A 85 5.94 -16.33 3.37
C VAL A 85 6.38 -15.19 2.46
N GLY A 86 6.68 -15.49 1.20
CA GLY A 86 7.02 -14.52 0.17
C GLY A 86 5.87 -14.29 -0.80
N ILE A 87 5.57 -13.04 -1.13
CA ILE A 87 4.52 -12.64 -2.07
C ILE A 87 5.11 -11.77 -3.16
N ILE A 88 4.84 -12.11 -4.41
CA ILE A 88 5.11 -11.27 -5.57
C ILE A 88 3.84 -11.07 -6.40
N THR A 89 3.64 -9.86 -6.88
CA THR A 89 2.44 -9.45 -7.63
C THR A 89 2.85 -8.76 -8.93
N ASN A 90 2.21 -9.12 -10.03
CA ASN A 90 2.17 -8.32 -11.26
C ASN A 90 0.76 -7.70 -11.40
N LYS A 91 0.39 -7.21 -12.60
CA LYS A 91 -0.92 -6.57 -12.82
C LYS A 91 -2.11 -7.52 -12.61
N ASN A 92 -2.02 -8.76 -13.10
CA ASN A 92 -3.16 -9.70 -13.19
C ASN A 92 -2.89 -11.04 -12.50
N SER A 93 -1.72 -11.20 -11.89
CA SER A 93 -1.26 -12.44 -11.30
C SER A 93 -0.45 -12.16 -10.03
N ALA A 94 -0.52 -13.08 -9.07
CA ALA A 94 0.36 -13.10 -7.93
C ALA A 94 0.82 -14.53 -7.64
N ALA A 95 2.02 -14.64 -7.10
CA ALA A 95 2.52 -15.86 -6.52
C ALA A 95 2.80 -15.64 -5.04
N MET A 96 2.42 -16.61 -4.22
CA MET A 96 2.76 -16.65 -2.79
C MET A 96 3.38 -17.99 -2.48
N VAL A 97 4.49 -17.99 -1.74
CA VAL A 97 5.27 -19.18 -1.41
C VAL A 97 5.58 -19.21 0.08
N GLU A 98 5.60 -20.40 0.65
CA GLU A 98 6.07 -20.64 2.01
C GLU A 98 7.36 -21.46 1.94
N VAL A 99 8.45 -20.87 2.45
CA VAL A 99 9.75 -21.53 2.57
C VAL A 99 10.12 -21.56 4.04
N ASN A 100 10.39 -22.76 4.55
CA ASN A 100 10.66 -22.98 5.95
C ASN A 100 12.15 -23.25 6.22
N CYS A 101 12.59 -22.94 7.43
CA CYS A 101 13.89 -23.25 8.00
C CYS A 101 13.76 -23.70 9.47
N GLU A 102 14.86 -24.15 10.08
CA GLU A 102 14.87 -24.59 11.48
C GLU A 102 14.75 -23.39 12.44
N THR A 103 15.51 -22.30 12.20
CA THR A 103 15.59 -21.16 13.12
C THR A 103 15.17 -19.83 12.51
N ASP A 104 14.72 -18.90 13.36
CA ASP A 104 14.37 -17.53 12.94
C ASP A 104 15.60 -16.70 12.56
N PHE A 105 16.79 -17.08 13.03
CA PHE A 105 18.06 -16.50 12.59
C PHE A 105 18.31 -16.74 11.10
N VAL A 106 18.03 -17.94 10.60
CA VAL A 106 18.12 -18.23 9.16
C VAL A 106 17.02 -17.52 8.39
N ALA A 107 15.80 -17.41 8.91
CA ALA A 107 14.73 -16.65 8.27
C ALA A 107 15.11 -15.17 8.01
N LYS A 108 15.91 -14.58 8.91
CA LYS A 108 16.41 -13.19 8.78
C LYS A 108 17.68 -13.07 7.92
N ASN A 109 18.29 -14.19 7.50
CA ASN A 109 19.52 -14.17 6.70
C ASN A 109 19.25 -13.72 5.25
N GLU A 110 20.13 -12.87 4.69
CA GLU A 110 19.97 -12.33 3.34
C GLU A 110 19.93 -13.43 2.25
N LYS A 111 20.72 -14.50 2.39
CA LYS A 111 20.73 -15.61 1.41
C LYS A 111 19.43 -16.40 1.43
N PHE A 112 18.81 -16.52 2.60
CA PHE A 112 17.50 -17.16 2.73
C PHE A 112 16.41 -16.29 2.13
N GLN A 113 16.42 -14.97 2.40
CA GLN A 113 15.49 -14.03 1.77
C GLN A 113 15.64 -14.02 0.24
N GLN A 114 16.87 -14.07 -0.29
CA GLN A 114 17.13 -14.21 -1.72
C GLN A 114 16.52 -15.49 -2.30
N LEU A 115 16.67 -16.63 -1.63
CA LEU A 115 16.00 -17.88 -2.03
C LEU A 115 14.48 -17.70 -2.10
N VAL A 116 13.86 -17.10 -1.08
CA VAL A 116 12.40 -16.86 -1.05
C VAL A 116 11.97 -15.98 -2.24
N SER A 117 12.70 -14.90 -2.50
CA SER A 117 12.46 -14.00 -3.65
C SER A 117 12.56 -14.78 -4.97
N GLN A 118 13.61 -15.56 -5.14
CA GLN A 118 13.89 -16.35 -6.35
C GLN A 118 12.80 -17.40 -6.59
N VAL A 119 12.38 -18.13 -5.55
CA VAL A 119 11.31 -19.13 -5.60
C VAL A 119 9.98 -18.48 -5.97
N ALA A 120 9.63 -17.34 -5.35
CA ALA A 120 8.39 -16.61 -5.65
C ALA A 120 8.36 -16.09 -7.10
N ASN A 121 9.47 -15.48 -7.56
CA ASN A 121 9.65 -15.00 -8.93
C ASN A 121 9.55 -16.14 -9.96
N SER A 122 10.30 -17.23 -9.74
CA SER A 122 10.24 -18.43 -10.58
C SER A 122 8.85 -19.01 -10.66
N LEU A 123 8.14 -19.09 -9.54
CA LEU A 123 6.77 -19.60 -9.52
C LEU A 123 5.86 -18.71 -10.37
N LEU A 124 5.90 -17.40 -10.17
CA LEU A 124 5.08 -16.45 -10.94
C LEU A 124 5.34 -16.58 -12.44
N VAL A 125 6.60 -16.45 -12.87
CA VAL A 125 6.96 -16.41 -14.30
C VAL A 125 6.69 -17.74 -15.01
N ASN A 126 6.94 -18.88 -14.37
CA ASN A 126 6.77 -20.17 -15.02
C ASN A 126 5.30 -20.61 -15.15
N GLN A 127 4.40 -20.05 -14.32
CA GLN A 127 3.04 -20.57 -14.15
C GLN A 127 1.93 -19.54 -14.37
N SER A 128 2.22 -18.23 -14.39
CA SER A 128 1.19 -17.19 -14.58
C SER A 128 0.46 -17.30 -15.91
N GLU A 129 1.09 -17.78 -16.98
CA GLU A 129 0.40 -17.93 -18.28
C GLU A 129 -0.37 -19.26 -18.38
N LYS A 130 -0.04 -20.24 -17.52
CA LYS A 130 -0.61 -21.59 -17.55
C LYS A 130 -1.78 -21.75 -16.58
N ALA A 131 -1.73 -21.05 -15.46
CA ALA A 131 -2.79 -21.05 -14.47
C ALA A 131 -4.02 -20.33 -15.05
N LYS A 132 -5.20 -20.95 -15.00
CA LYS A 132 -6.45 -20.28 -15.38
C LYS A 132 -6.99 -19.42 -14.23
N ASP A 133 -6.87 -19.91 -13.00
CA ASP A 133 -7.47 -19.30 -11.83
C ASP A 133 -6.52 -19.39 -10.62
N LYS A 134 -6.82 -20.24 -9.64
CA LYS A 134 -5.92 -20.58 -8.53
C LYS A 134 -5.24 -21.94 -8.77
N VAL A 135 -3.91 -21.99 -8.68
CA VAL A 135 -3.15 -23.26 -8.70
C VAL A 135 -2.24 -23.34 -7.49
N VAL A 136 -2.35 -24.43 -6.73
CA VAL A 136 -1.52 -24.71 -5.55
C VAL A 136 -0.43 -25.72 -5.91
N PHE A 137 0.76 -25.50 -5.39
CA PHE A 137 1.95 -26.32 -5.58
C PHE A 137 2.39 -26.86 -4.23
N ASP A 138 2.61 -28.17 -4.15
CA ASP A 138 3.26 -28.82 -3.01
C ASP A 138 4.79 -28.75 -3.12
N LYS A 139 5.48 -29.34 -2.15
CA LYS A 139 6.95 -29.40 -2.11
C LYS A 139 7.56 -29.99 -3.38
N GLU A 140 6.99 -31.08 -3.90
CA GLU A 140 7.56 -31.83 -5.01
C GLU A 140 7.39 -31.06 -6.32
N THR A 141 6.16 -30.66 -6.63
CA THR A 141 5.83 -29.88 -7.83
C THR A 141 6.57 -28.55 -7.87
N LEU A 142 6.64 -27.83 -6.74
CA LEU A 142 7.39 -26.57 -6.62
C LEU A 142 8.89 -26.80 -6.84
N GLY A 143 9.45 -27.87 -6.26
CA GLY A 143 10.86 -28.21 -6.39
C GLY A 143 11.31 -28.48 -7.81
N THR A 144 10.44 -29.01 -8.68
CA THR A 144 10.77 -29.31 -10.09
C THR A 144 10.81 -28.09 -11.02
N LEU A 145 10.30 -26.94 -10.58
CA LEU A 145 10.27 -25.75 -11.43
C LEU A 145 11.69 -25.24 -11.73
N PRO A 146 11.95 -24.71 -12.94
CA PRO A 146 13.25 -24.14 -13.27
C PRO A 146 13.46 -22.79 -12.57
N SER A 147 14.68 -22.57 -12.08
CA SER A 147 15.12 -21.28 -11.54
C SER A 147 15.20 -20.22 -12.66
N LEU A 148 14.87 -18.95 -12.36
CA LEU A 148 15.02 -17.86 -13.33
C LEU A 148 16.48 -17.48 -13.57
N ASP A 149 17.29 -17.48 -12.52
CA ASP A 149 18.69 -17.05 -12.58
C ASP A 149 19.56 -18.05 -13.36
N ASP A 150 19.22 -19.34 -13.26
CA ASP A 150 19.89 -20.44 -13.95
C ASP A 150 18.86 -21.49 -14.36
N ARG A 151 18.43 -21.43 -15.62
CA ARG A 151 17.42 -22.33 -16.19
C ARG A 151 17.86 -23.79 -16.24
N SER A 152 19.14 -24.09 -16.02
CA SER A 152 19.64 -25.47 -15.91
C SER A 152 19.35 -26.10 -14.55
N LYS A 153 19.01 -25.29 -13.54
CA LYS A 153 18.76 -25.73 -12.17
C LYS A 153 17.28 -25.67 -11.82
N THR A 154 16.86 -26.64 -11.04
CA THR A 154 15.53 -26.67 -10.43
C THR A 154 15.49 -25.84 -9.15
N LEU A 155 14.31 -25.47 -8.66
CA LEU A 155 14.17 -24.81 -7.36
C LEU A 155 14.65 -25.71 -6.22
N ALA A 156 14.56 -27.04 -6.36
CA ALA A 156 15.15 -27.99 -5.43
C ALA A 156 16.69 -27.88 -5.40
N ASP A 157 17.35 -27.72 -6.56
CA ASP A 157 18.81 -27.54 -6.63
C ASP A 157 19.25 -26.25 -5.95
N VAL A 158 18.53 -25.14 -6.19
CA VAL A 158 18.80 -23.84 -5.55
C VAL A 158 18.58 -23.92 -4.04
N THR A 159 17.54 -24.65 -3.60
CA THR A 159 17.27 -24.89 -2.17
C THR A 159 18.41 -25.68 -1.53
N ALA A 160 18.91 -26.73 -2.19
CA ALA A 160 20.05 -27.52 -1.69
C ALA A 160 21.32 -26.68 -1.56
N LEU A 161 21.58 -25.75 -2.49
CA LEU A 161 22.68 -24.78 -2.37
C LEU A 161 22.50 -23.87 -1.14
N CYS A 162 21.27 -23.42 -0.88
CA CYS A 162 20.95 -22.62 0.31
C CYS A 162 21.23 -23.42 1.59
N VAL A 163 20.76 -24.67 1.69
CA VAL A 163 21.04 -25.59 2.81
C VAL A 163 22.54 -25.73 3.05
N GLY A 164 23.33 -25.91 1.98
CA GLY A 164 24.78 -25.98 2.08
C GLY A 164 25.42 -24.71 2.65
N SER A 165 24.85 -23.56 2.33
CA SER A 165 25.33 -22.22 2.71
C SER A 165 24.93 -21.82 4.12
N VAL A 166 23.68 -22.09 4.54
CA VAL A 166 23.15 -21.73 5.86
C VAL A 166 23.39 -22.81 6.92
N GLY A 167 23.51 -24.08 6.51
CA GLY A 167 23.79 -25.20 7.40
C GLY A 167 22.58 -25.75 8.18
N GLU A 168 21.38 -25.29 7.86
CA GLU A 168 20.11 -25.75 8.44
C GLU A 168 19.22 -26.38 7.36
N ASN A 169 18.26 -27.21 7.78
CA ASN A 169 17.20 -27.71 6.92
C ASN A 169 16.40 -26.54 6.34
N VAL A 170 16.21 -26.53 5.03
CA VAL A 170 15.37 -25.57 4.32
C VAL A 170 14.39 -26.33 3.45
N VAL A 171 13.12 -25.99 3.53
CA VAL A 171 12.03 -26.73 2.88
C VAL A 171 11.19 -25.78 2.05
N LEU A 172 11.08 -26.05 0.75
CA LEU A 172 10.04 -25.48 -0.11
C LEU A 172 8.71 -26.11 0.28
N ARG A 173 7.91 -25.46 1.12
CA ARG A 173 6.75 -26.11 1.73
C ARG A 173 5.57 -26.17 0.78
N ARG A 174 5.18 -25.02 0.24
CA ARG A 174 4.06 -24.88 -0.70
C ARG A 174 4.16 -23.56 -1.45
N GLY A 175 3.48 -23.51 -2.60
CA GLY A 175 3.31 -22.31 -3.40
C GLY A 175 1.88 -22.19 -3.89
N VAL A 176 1.47 -20.99 -4.29
CA VAL A 176 0.18 -20.76 -4.94
C VAL A 176 0.33 -19.64 -5.96
N VAL A 177 -0.29 -19.81 -7.11
CA VAL A 177 -0.46 -18.78 -8.13
C VAL A 177 -1.93 -18.43 -8.22
N PHE A 178 -2.22 -17.13 -8.16
CA PHE A 178 -3.55 -16.54 -8.37
C PHE A 178 -3.50 -15.71 -9.63
N ASN A 179 -4.37 -16.01 -10.59
CA ASN A 179 -4.61 -15.17 -11.75
C ASN A 179 -6.00 -14.53 -11.68
N THR A 180 -6.13 -13.32 -12.20
CA THR A 180 -7.41 -12.60 -12.32
C THR A 180 -7.82 -12.48 -13.78
N GLU A 181 -9.11 -12.68 -14.04
CA GLU A 181 -9.74 -12.40 -15.34
C GLU A 181 -10.31 -10.97 -15.40
N ASN A 182 -10.94 -10.61 -16.53
CA ASN A 182 -11.52 -9.27 -16.73
C ASN A 182 -12.51 -8.92 -15.59
N ASN A 183 -12.43 -7.67 -15.12
CA ASN A 183 -13.20 -7.11 -13.97
C ASN A 183 -12.88 -7.69 -12.58
N GLN A 184 -11.92 -8.61 -12.46
CA GLN A 184 -11.39 -9.06 -11.18
C GLN A 184 -10.14 -8.28 -10.79
N LEU A 185 -10.00 -8.03 -9.49
CA LEU A 185 -8.88 -7.36 -8.88
C LEU A 185 -8.15 -8.30 -7.92
N LEU A 186 -6.85 -8.08 -7.78
CA LEU A 186 -5.99 -8.85 -6.88
C LEU A 186 -5.41 -7.93 -5.81
N ALA A 187 -5.54 -8.33 -4.56
CA ALA A 187 -4.89 -7.69 -3.43
C ALA A 187 -4.02 -8.68 -2.67
N SER A 188 -2.98 -8.15 -2.03
CA SER A 188 -2.10 -8.93 -1.17
C SER A 188 -1.80 -8.18 0.12
N TYR A 189 -1.54 -8.94 1.18
CA TYR A 189 -1.04 -8.41 2.44
C TYR A 189 -0.03 -9.37 3.05
N CYS A 190 1.02 -8.81 3.64
CA CYS A 190 2.07 -9.55 4.33
C CYS A 190 2.35 -8.90 5.70
N HIS A 191 2.37 -9.73 6.75
CA HIS A 191 2.54 -9.31 8.14
C HIS A 191 3.82 -9.88 8.77
N GLY A 192 4.42 -9.12 9.69
CA GLY A 192 5.73 -9.46 10.28
C GLY A 192 6.85 -9.29 9.26
N GLN A 193 6.86 -8.15 8.54
CA GLN A 193 7.78 -7.92 7.43
C GLN A 193 9.22 -7.89 7.90
N VAL A 194 10.09 -8.52 7.11
CA VAL A 194 11.55 -8.44 7.28
C VAL A 194 12.07 -7.35 6.36
N ASN A 195 12.98 -6.50 6.86
CA ASN A 195 13.61 -5.47 6.04
C ASN A 195 14.48 -6.14 4.97
N SER A 196 13.99 -6.21 3.73
CA SER A 196 14.79 -6.69 2.60
C SER A 196 15.72 -5.58 2.13
N THR A 197 17.02 -5.86 2.09
CA THR A 197 18.06 -4.96 1.54
C THR A 197 18.09 -4.94 0.01
N SER A 198 17.42 -5.90 -0.65
CA SER A 198 17.28 -5.95 -2.11
C SER A 198 16.09 -5.13 -2.60
N SER A 199 16.29 -4.44 -3.73
CA SER A 199 15.26 -3.72 -4.50
C SER A 199 14.20 -4.65 -5.14
N ASP A 200 14.09 -5.88 -4.67
CA ASP A 200 13.20 -6.89 -5.21
C ASP A 200 11.76 -6.62 -4.76
N SER A 201 10.85 -6.72 -5.72
CA SER A 201 9.40 -6.52 -5.55
C SER A 201 8.70 -7.55 -4.64
N CYS A 202 9.44 -8.51 -4.06
CA CYS A 202 8.90 -9.58 -3.24
C CYS A 202 8.71 -9.13 -1.79
N ARG A 203 7.47 -9.15 -1.30
CA ARG A 203 7.13 -8.84 0.10
C ARG A 203 7.21 -10.10 0.93
N MET A 204 7.95 -10.08 2.04
CA MET A 204 8.18 -11.26 2.87
C MET A 204 7.81 -11.01 4.33
N GLY A 205 7.32 -12.04 5.01
CA GLY A 205 6.95 -11.98 6.42
C GLY A 205 6.48 -13.32 6.98
N LYS A 206 5.95 -13.32 8.20
CA LYS A 206 5.44 -14.55 8.85
C LYS A 206 4.09 -15.01 8.29
N TYR A 207 3.26 -14.06 7.87
CA TYR A 207 1.92 -14.33 7.35
C TYR A 207 1.72 -13.64 6.01
N GLY A 208 0.97 -14.28 5.12
CA GLY A 208 0.59 -13.73 3.84
C GLY A 208 -0.85 -14.06 3.47
N ALA A 209 -1.50 -13.15 2.74
CA ALA A 209 -2.78 -13.43 2.09
C ALA A 209 -2.84 -12.84 0.69
N LEU A 210 -3.50 -13.57 -0.20
CA LEU A 210 -3.94 -13.11 -1.52
C LEU A 210 -5.46 -13.14 -1.57
N VAL A 211 -6.06 -12.08 -2.11
CA VAL A 211 -7.51 -11.93 -2.23
C VAL A 211 -7.86 -11.54 -3.65
N LYS A 212 -8.71 -12.33 -4.26
CA LYS A 212 -9.38 -12.03 -5.52
C LYS A 212 -10.76 -11.49 -5.22
N TYR A 213 -11.06 -10.31 -5.74
CA TYR A 213 -12.32 -9.64 -5.50
C TYR A 213 -12.76 -8.88 -6.75
N SER A 214 -14.05 -8.65 -6.87
CA SER A 214 -14.65 -7.96 -8.01
C SER A 214 -15.46 -6.78 -7.52
N GLN A 215 -15.57 -5.77 -8.35
CA GLN A 215 -16.57 -4.73 -8.18
C GLN A 215 -17.91 -5.24 -8.71
N VAL A 216 -18.99 -5.02 -7.96
CA VAL A 216 -20.34 -5.22 -8.49
C VAL A 216 -20.68 -4.00 -9.33
N ASP A 217 -20.77 -4.18 -10.66
CA ASP A 217 -21.28 -3.13 -11.54
C ASP A 217 -22.76 -2.93 -11.24
N SER A 218 -23.09 -1.83 -10.57
CA SER A 218 -24.46 -1.32 -10.56
C SER A 218 -24.78 -0.92 -12.00
N THR A 219 -25.55 -1.74 -12.71
CA THR A 219 -26.09 -1.44 -14.05
C THR A 219 -26.66 -0.03 -14.05
N THR A 220 -25.88 0.91 -14.55
CA THR A 220 -26.32 2.29 -14.77
C THR A 220 -26.62 2.35 -16.24
N SER A 221 -27.91 2.36 -16.57
CA SER A 221 -28.41 2.64 -17.91
C SER A 221 -27.68 3.87 -18.45
N GLN A 222 -26.78 3.67 -19.40
CA GLN A 222 -26.09 4.78 -20.05
C GLN A 222 -27.12 5.58 -20.84
N SER A 223 -27.38 6.82 -20.44
CA SER A 223 -27.97 7.82 -21.33
C SER A 223 -26.86 8.77 -21.76
N GLU A 224 -26.62 8.87 -23.07
CA GLU A 224 -25.59 9.71 -23.71
C GLU A 224 -25.71 11.21 -23.39
N ASN A 225 -26.76 11.63 -22.71
CA ASN A 225 -26.85 12.94 -22.06
C ASN A 225 -27.05 12.68 -20.57
N GLY A 226 -26.13 13.12 -19.71
CA GLY A 226 -26.10 12.90 -18.25
C GLY A 226 -27.28 13.44 -17.43
N GLN A 227 -28.47 13.56 -18.01
CA GLN A 227 -29.71 13.98 -17.39
C GLN A 227 -30.43 12.85 -16.63
N SER A 228 -30.20 11.57 -16.96
CA SER A 228 -30.90 10.45 -16.30
C SER A 228 -30.40 10.13 -14.88
N LEU A 229 -29.18 10.56 -14.51
CA LEU A 229 -28.60 10.36 -13.17
C LEU A 229 -29.29 11.18 -12.06
N THR A 230 -30.25 12.04 -12.41
CA THR A 230 -30.84 13.02 -11.50
C THR A 230 -32.05 12.52 -10.71
N SER A 231 -32.79 11.50 -11.19
CA SER A 231 -34.10 11.17 -10.59
C SER A 231 -34.03 10.40 -9.26
N SER A 232 -32.99 9.59 -9.03
CA SER A 232 -32.84 8.80 -7.80
C SER A 232 -32.26 9.60 -6.62
N VAL A 233 -31.49 10.66 -6.92
CA VAL A 233 -30.86 11.55 -5.92
C VAL A 233 -31.89 12.56 -5.37
N LEU A 234 -32.86 12.98 -6.19
CA LEU A 234 -33.75 14.11 -5.87
C LEU A 234 -34.99 13.77 -5.01
N THR A 235 -35.23 12.51 -4.63
CA THR A 235 -36.52 12.08 -4.01
C THR A 235 -36.45 11.62 -2.55
N ARG A 236 -35.30 11.73 -1.87
CA ARG A 236 -35.17 11.26 -0.48
C ARG A 236 -35.42 12.37 0.55
N SER A 237 -36.36 12.10 1.46
CA SER A 237 -36.62 12.93 2.63
C SER A 237 -35.62 12.61 3.75
N TYR A 238 -34.85 13.58 4.19
CA TYR A 238 -33.86 13.41 5.27
C TYR A 238 -34.14 14.38 6.43
N PRO A 239 -33.91 13.98 7.69
CA PRO A 239 -34.19 14.82 8.86
C PRO A 239 -33.37 16.12 8.85
N LEU A 240 -33.90 17.17 9.49
CA LEU A 240 -33.19 18.43 9.77
C LEU A 240 -32.00 18.18 10.71
N ARG A 241 -31.02 19.11 10.80
CA ARG A 241 -30.02 19.09 11.89
C ARG A 241 -30.81 18.93 13.20
N THR A 242 -30.68 17.77 13.83
CA THR A 242 -31.49 17.46 15.00
C THR A 242 -30.85 18.19 16.17
N ILE A 243 -31.48 19.27 16.63
CA ILE A 243 -31.24 19.76 17.98
C ILE A 243 -31.74 18.62 18.88
N CYS A 244 -30.87 18.02 19.70
CA CYS A 244 -31.35 17.10 20.73
C CYS A 244 -32.39 17.86 21.56
N GLU A 245 -33.67 17.45 21.48
CA GLU A 245 -34.79 18.14 22.15
C GLU A 245 -34.60 18.19 23.68
N ASP A 246 -33.73 17.34 24.23
CA ASP A 246 -33.37 17.30 25.65
C ASP A 246 -32.31 18.33 26.09
N ASN A 247 -31.70 19.09 25.16
CA ASN A 247 -30.73 20.15 25.45
C ASN A 247 -30.77 21.23 24.36
N ILE A 248 -31.69 22.20 24.48
CA ILE A 248 -31.67 23.41 23.66
C ILE A 248 -30.39 24.18 24.01
N GLN A 249 -29.34 24.03 23.20
CA GLN A 249 -28.14 24.84 23.31
C GLN A 249 -28.55 26.32 23.23
N LYS A 250 -28.15 27.12 24.22
CA LYS A 250 -28.26 28.57 24.11
C LYS A 250 -27.28 29.04 23.03
N PRO A 251 -27.67 30.02 22.20
CA PRO A 251 -26.74 30.66 21.29
C PRO A 251 -25.51 31.16 22.06
N ILE A 252 -24.31 30.86 21.56
CA ILE A 252 -23.06 31.38 22.11
C ILE A 252 -22.43 32.39 21.14
N GLU A 253 -21.60 33.28 21.67
CA GLU A 253 -20.82 34.23 20.87
C GLU A 253 -19.73 33.51 20.07
N LEU A 254 -19.36 34.11 18.93
CA LEU A 254 -18.34 33.53 18.04
C LEU A 254 -16.99 33.36 18.75
N SER A 255 -16.57 34.32 19.58
CA SER A 255 -15.31 34.22 20.32
C SER A 255 -15.31 33.03 21.27
N THR A 256 -16.42 32.81 21.99
CA THR A 256 -16.58 31.67 22.90
C THR A 256 -16.48 30.34 22.17
N TYR A 257 -17.08 30.24 20.99
CA TYR A 257 -16.91 29.05 20.14
C TYR A 257 -15.45 28.83 19.76
N LEU A 258 -14.77 29.88 19.25
CA LEU A 258 -13.38 29.78 18.80
C LEU A 258 -12.44 29.32 19.93
N ASP A 259 -12.58 29.91 21.12
CA ASP A 259 -11.79 29.54 22.31
C ASP A 259 -12.04 28.07 22.70
N SER A 260 -13.29 27.61 22.65
CA SER A 260 -13.65 26.24 23.03
C SER A 260 -13.20 25.18 22.02
N GLU A 261 -13.14 25.53 20.74
CA GLU A 261 -12.78 24.60 19.68
C GLU A 261 -11.28 24.27 19.69
N ASP A 262 -10.45 25.25 20.06
CA ASP A 262 -9.00 25.07 20.14
C ASP A 262 -8.59 24.10 21.28
N GLU A 263 -9.47 23.87 22.26
CA GLU A 263 -9.28 22.90 23.37
C GLU A 263 -10.02 21.57 23.14
N SER A 264 -10.83 21.46 22.08
CA SER A 264 -11.74 20.32 21.86
C SER A 264 -11.07 19.14 21.15
N ASN A 265 -11.44 17.92 21.56
CA ASN A 265 -11.09 16.68 20.85
C ASN A 265 -12.10 16.30 19.75
N LEU A 266 -13.21 17.04 19.65
CA LEU A 266 -14.26 16.87 18.65
C LEU A 266 -14.32 18.09 17.75
N MET A 267 -14.65 17.87 16.48
CA MET A 267 -14.78 18.92 15.48
C MET A 267 -16.21 19.44 15.48
N HIS A 268 -16.41 20.76 15.56
CA HIS A 268 -17.72 21.37 15.57
C HIS A 268 -17.93 22.41 14.46
N GLU A 269 -19.14 22.50 13.93
CA GLU A 269 -19.52 23.59 13.02
C GLU A 269 -20.31 24.66 13.78
N TYR A 270 -19.97 25.93 13.55
CA TYR A 270 -20.64 27.07 14.17
C TYR A 270 -21.60 27.71 13.16
N LEU A 271 -22.89 27.70 13.49
CA LEU A 271 -23.96 28.22 12.64
C LEU A 271 -24.91 29.09 13.44
N ASN A 272 -24.89 30.40 13.18
CA ASN A 272 -25.83 31.35 13.73
C ASN A 272 -25.99 31.25 15.26
N GLY A 273 -24.86 31.10 15.97
CA GLY A 273 -24.81 30.97 17.44
C GLY A 273 -24.87 29.54 17.97
N TYR A 274 -25.13 28.54 17.13
CA TYR A 274 -25.24 27.13 17.54
C TYR A 274 -24.02 26.32 17.13
N VAL A 275 -23.62 25.36 17.98
CA VAL A 275 -22.42 24.53 17.80
C VAL A 275 -22.83 23.08 17.55
N TYR A 276 -22.50 22.56 16.37
CA TYR A 276 -22.89 21.22 15.94
C TYR A 276 -21.66 20.31 15.88
N ALA A 277 -21.62 19.28 16.72
CA ALA A 277 -20.58 18.27 16.64
C ALA A 277 -20.68 17.51 15.31
N LEU A 278 -19.54 17.34 14.65
CA LEU A 278 -19.43 16.53 13.45
C LEU A 278 -19.31 15.05 13.83
N PRO A 279 -20.02 14.15 13.13
CA PRO A 279 -19.77 12.73 13.28
C PRO A 279 -18.33 12.42 12.89
N SER A 280 -17.70 11.48 13.61
CA SER A 280 -16.36 11.00 13.29
C SER A 280 -16.30 10.55 11.83
N ARG A 281 -15.31 11.06 11.08
CA ARG A 281 -15.14 10.71 9.66
C ARG A 281 -14.85 9.22 9.54
N GLU A 282 -15.53 8.54 8.61
CA GLU A 282 -15.24 7.15 8.31
C GLU A 282 -13.86 7.01 7.64
N ASN A 283 -13.15 5.91 7.91
CA ASN A 283 -11.82 5.66 7.34
C ASN A 283 -11.79 5.75 5.79
N ALA A 284 -12.88 5.39 5.11
CA ALA A 284 -12.99 5.48 3.65
C ALA A 284 -13.08 6.93 3.14
N HIS A 285 -13.72 7.82 3.90
CA HIS A 285 -13.89 9.24 3.57
C HIS A 285 -12.53 9.95 3.57
N ASP A 286 -11.76 9.77 4.65
CA ASP A 286 -10.44 10.40 4.77
C ASP A 286 -9.44 9.85 3.76
N LEU A 287 -9.57 8.57 3.41
CA LEU A 287 -8.75 7.94 2.40
C LEU A 287 -8.99 8.53 1.01
N LEU A 288 -10.25 8.83 0.67
CA LEU A 288 -10.61 9.50 -0.58
C LEU A 288 -9.99 10.89 -0.65
N LEU A 289 -10.11 11.67 0.43
CA LEU A 289 -9.56 13.01 0.53
C LEU A 289 -8.02 13.01 0.44
N LYS A 290 -7.35 12.05 1.08
CA LYS A 290 -5.90 11.83 0.95
C LYS A 290 -5.49 11.49 -0.48
N ASN A 291 -6.26 10.66 -1.17
CA ASN A 291 -5.98 10.31 -2.58
C ASN A 291 -6.14 11.54 -3.50
N ILE A 292 -7.15 12.38 -3.24
CA ILE A 292 -7.35 13.65 -3.94
C ILE A 292 -6.18 14.61 -3.69
N SER A 293 -5.77 14.79 -2.42
CA SER A 293 -4.61 15.61 -2.02
C SER A 293 -3.34 15.17 -2.76
N ALA A 294 -3.03 13.87 -2.69
CA ALA A 294 -1.83 13.31 -3.31
C ALA A 294 -1.82 13.49 -4.83
N GLN A 295 -2.96 13.35 -5.51
CA GLN A 295 -3.05 13.55 -6.95
C GLN A 295 -2.81 15.00 -7.37
N ILE A 296 -3.24 15.97 -6.55
CA ILE A 296 -3.01 17.40 -6.79
C ILE A 296 -1.53 17.74 -6.54
N GLU A 297 -0.98 17.28 -5.42
CA GLU A 297 0.42 17.51 -5.05
C GLU A 297 1.41 16.92 -6.07
N GLN A 298 1.12 15.73 -6.62
CA GLN A 298 1.94 15.08 -7.65
C GLN A 298 2.06 15.90 -8.94
N GLN A 299 1.10 16.78 -9.23
CA GLN A 299 1.15 17.64 -10.42
C GLN A 299 2.10 18.83 -10.27
N GLN A 300 2.62 19.09 -9.05
CA GLN A 300 3.57 20.17 -8.77
C GLN A 300 3.11 21.53 -9.33
N LEU A 301 1.81 21.81 -9.22
CA LEU A 301 1.18 23.03 -9.74
C LEU A 301 1.71 24.25 -8.99
N LYS A 302 2.00 25.33 -9.71
CA LYS A 302 2.48 26.57 -9.11
C LYS A 302 1.34 27.25 -8.35
N ASN A 303 1.65 27.75 -7.14
CA ASN A 303 0.73 28.49 -6.28
C ASN A 303 -0.56 27.72 -5.98
N VAL A 304 -0.46 26.40 -5.80
CA VAL A 304 -1.56 25.56 -5.34
C VAL A 304 -1.16 24.95 -4.01
N HIS A 305 -1.96 25.23 -2.98
CA HIS A 305 -1.75 24.70 -1.64
C HIS A 305 -2.97 23.90 -1.24
N VAL A 306 -2.75 22.62 -0.93
CA VAL A 306 -3.74 21.81 -0.23
C VAL A 306 -3.68 22.21 1.24
N LEU A 307 -4.79 22.71 1.77
CA LEU A 307 -4.87 23.11 3.18
C LEU A 307 -5.07 21.87 4.08
N PRO A 308 -4.64 21.93 5.35
CA PRO A 308 -4.86 20.86 6.31
C PRO A 308 -6.34 20.43 6.40
N MET A 309 -6.60 19.13 6.60
CA MET A 309 -7.96 18.56 6.62
C MET A 309 -8.81 19.00 7.83
N ASP A 310 -8.16 19.58 8.84
CA ASP A 310 -8.71 20.19 10.04
C ASP A 310 -8.83 21.73 9.91
N ILE A 311 -8.66 22.29 8.72
CA ILE A 311 -8.91 23.72 8.52
C ILE A 311 -10.42 24.04 8.50
N ARG A 312 -10.81 25.15 9.10
CA ARG A 312 -12.17 25.69 9.06
C ARG A 312 -12.30 26.71 7.92
N VAL A 313 -13.42 26.67 7.19
CA VAL A 313 -13.78 27.70 6.20
C VAL A 313 -14.82 28.62 6.82
N GLN A 314 -14.46 29.89 7.00
CA GLN A 314 -15.41 30.93 7.40
C GLN A 314 -15.98 31.62 6.17
N THR A 315 -17.31 31.72 6.11
CA THR A 315 -17.99 32.41 4.99
C THR A 315 -17.98 33.94 5.19
N PRO A 316 -18.43 34.75 4.21
CA PRO A 316 -18.49 36.20 4.39
C PRO A 316 -19.41 36.64 5.53
N ASP A 317 -20.44 35.85 5.79
CA ASP A 317 -21.22 35.98 7.01
C ASP A 317 -20.51 35.20 8.13
N PRO A 318 -19.94 35.91 9.13
CA PRO A 318 -19.06 35.30 10.12
C PRO A 318 -19.77 34.27 11.00
N VAL A 319 -21.10 34.24 10.98
CA VAL A 319 -21.90 33.28 11.73
C VAL A 319 -21.92 31.88 11.11
N TYR A 320 -21.29 31.67 9.96
CA TYR A 320 -21.13 30.34 9.35
C TYR A 320 -19.67 29.95 9.22
N ILE A 321 -19.29 28.92 9.97
CA ILE A 321 -17.95 28.30 9.96
C ILE A 321 -18.12 26.80 9.79
N TYR A 322 -17.55 26.26 8.73
CA TYR A 322 -17.68 24.85 8.35
C TYR A 322 -16.33 24.15 8.29
N TYR A 323 -16.33 22.84 8.53
CA TYR A 323 -15.21 21.98 8.16
C TYR A 323 -15.46 21.37 6.78
N PRO A 324 -14.73 21.79 5.72
CA PRO A 324 -14.82 21.14 4.42
C PRO A 324 -14.15 19.76 4.46
N GLY A 325 -14.44 18.93 3.45
CA GLY A 325 -13.66 17.71 3.20
C GLY A 325 -12.20 18.02 2.84
N LEU A 326 -11.97 18.79 1.77
CA LEU A 326 -10.66 19.31 1.37
C LEU A 326 -10.79 20.76 0.90
N CYS A 327 -9.75 21.55 1.09
CA CYS A 327 -9.69 22.91 0.60
C CYS A 327 -8.38 23.18 -0.15
N LEU A 328 -8.49 23.83 -1.31
CA LEU A 328 -7.34 24.34 -2.07
C LEU A 328 -7.32 25.86 -2.00
N SER A 329 -6.13 26.44 -1.84
CA SER A 329 -5.93 27.89 -1.90
C SER A 329 -4.70 28.24 -2.74
N THR A 330 -4.65 29.49 -3.20
CA THR A 330 -3.45 30.09 -3.79
C THR A 330 -2.47 30.63 -2.75
N GLN A 331 -2.90 30.72 -1.49
CA GLN A 331 -2.05 31.15 -0.38
C GLN A 331 -1.53 29.94 0.38
N ALA A 332 -0.24 29.98 0.69
CA ALA A 332 0.37 28.98 1.55
C ALA A 332 -0.28 29.03 2.95
N PRO A 333 -0.55 27.87 3.58
CA PRO A 333 -1.07 27.83 4.94
C PRO A 333 -0.05 28.49 5.87
N LYS A 334 -0.52 29.39 6.75
CA LYS A 334 0.32 29.96 7.80
C LYS A 334 0.49 28.93 8.93
N VAL A 335 1.60 29.03 9.66
CA VAL A 335 1.78 28.29 10.91
C VAL A 335 0.61 28.67 11.85
N ASP A 336 -0.04 27.66 12.43
CA ASP A 336 -1.21 27.79 13.30
C ASP A 336 -2.48 28.38 12.64
N GLN A 337 -2.59 28.32 11.31
CA GLN A 337 -3.80 28.73 10.62
C GLN A 337 -4.94 27.71 10.79
N ALA A 338 -5.83 27.97 11.74
CA ALA A 338 -7.00 27.13 11.96
C ALA A 338 -8.22 27.51 11.09
N ILE A 339 -8.24 28.72 10.51
CA ILE A 339 -9.34 29.25 9.67
C ILE A 339 -8.80 29.80 8.35
N THR A 340 -9.50 29.51 7.25
CA THR A 340 -9.33 30.18 5.96
C THR A 340 -10.61 30.92 5.55
N ARG A 341 -10.43 32.08 4.91
CA ARG A 341 -11.48 32.91 4.29
C ARG A 341 -11.33 33.02 2.78
N GLU A 342 -10.24 32.48 2.25
CA GLU A 342 -9.88 32.58 0.83
C GLU A 342 -9.68 31.19 0.18
N PRO A 343 -10.65 30.27 0.31
CA PRO A 343 -10.62 29.01 -0.44
C PRO A 343 -10.87 29.30 -1.93
N VAL A 344 -10.20 28.55 -2.80
CA VAL A 344 -10.38 28.62 -4.26
C VAL A 344 -11.18 27.43 -4.76
N VAL A 345 -10.93 26.25 -4.20
CA VAL A 345 -11.71 25.04 -4.45
C VAL A 345 -12.04 24.38 -3.12
N ILE A 346 -13.29 23.97 -2.95
CA ILE A 346 -13.72 23.12 -1.84
C ILE A 346 -14.12 21.75 -2.42
N VAL A 347 -13.67 20.68 -1.78
CA VAL A 347 -14.09 19.31 -2.09
C VAL A 347 -14.90 18.78 -0.91
N GLU A 348 -16.06 18.23 -1.20
CA GLU A 348 -16.92 17.55 -0.23
C GLU A 348 -17.21 16.13 -0.69
N ILE A 349 -17.18 15.17 0.22
CA ILE A 349 -17.61 13.81 -0.06
C ILE A 349 -19.04 13.65 0.43
N ILE A 350 -19.89 13.15 -0.46
CA ILE A 350 -21.31 12.97 -0.18
C ILE A 350 -21.57 11.56 0.33
N THR A 351 -22.19 11.48 1.50
CA THR A 351 -22.78 10.25 2.04
C THR A 351 -24.29 10.44 2.19
N PRO A 352 -25.08 9.36 2.34
CA PRO A 352 -26.53 9.48 2.57
C PRO A 352 -26.90 10.37 3.78
N THR A 353 -26.01 10.49 4.78
CA THR A 353 -26.26 11.30 5.98
C THR A 353 -25.84 12.76 5.82
N THR A 354 -24.85 13.07 4.98
CA THR A 354 -24.33 14.44 4.79
C THR A 354 -24.92 15.15 3.56
N GLU A 355 -25.52 14.39 2.64
CA GLU A 355 -26.05 14.87 1.34
C GLU A 355 -26.83 16.18 1.45
N ARG A 356 -27.88 16.22 2.28
CA ARG A 356 -28.74 17.39 2.43
C ARG A 356 -27.94 18.61 2.87
N LEU A 357 -27.10 18.44 3.90
CA LEU A 357 -26.32 19.50 4.53
C LEU A 357 -25.30 20.06 3.56
N VAL A 358 -24.60 19.19 2.83
CA VAL A 358 -23.57 19.60 1.87
C VAL A 358 -24.19 20.29 0.65
N LEU A 359 -25.21 19.69 0.03
CA LEU A 359 -25.76 20.16 -1.24
C LEU A 359 -26.68 21.37 -1.12
N HIS A 360 -27.16 21.68 0.08
CA HIS A 360 -28.04 22.83 0.32
C HIS A 360 -27.35 23.86 1.21
N GLU A 361 -27.27 23.59 2.52
CA GLU A 361 -26.81 24.57 3.52
C GLU A 361 -25.37 25.03 3.26
N LYS A 362 -24.43 24.09 3.18
CA LYS A 362 -23.02 24.41 2.90
C LYS A 362 -22.86 25.01 1.52
N SER A 363 -23.43 24.38 0.49
CA SER A 363 -23.34 24.88 -0.89
C SER A 363 -23.76 26.35 -1.02
N ILE A 364 -24.93 26.72 -0.49
CA ILE A 364 -25.45 28.09 -0.55
C ILE A 364 -24.50 29.08 0.15
N ASN A 365 -23.95 28.69 1.30
CA ASN A 365 -23.07 29.56 2.08
C ASN A 365 -21.65 29.64 1.49
N TYR A 366 -21.12 28.53 0.96
CA TYR A 366 -19.85 28.50 0.24
C TYR A 366 -19.90 29.34 -1.04
N GLN A 367 -20.99 29.29 -1.80
CA GLN A 367 -21.15 30.06 -3.04
C GLN A 367 -21.09 31.59 -2.82
N ARG A 368 -21.26 32.07 -1.58
CA ARG A 368 -21.11 33.48 -1.21
C ARG A 368 -19.65 33.91 -1.07
N ILE A 369 -18.71 32.98 -0.86
CA ILE A 369 -17.28 33.27 -0.68
C ILE A 369 -16.70 33.86 -1.98
N PRO A 370 -16.16 35.10 -1.98
CA PRO A 370 -15.68 35.76 -3.21
C PRO A 370 -14.54 35.03 -3.93
N SER A 371 -13.61 34.42 -3.17
CA SER A 371 -12.45 33.71 -3.72
C SER A 371 -12.80 32.36 -4.34
N LEU A 372 -13.94 31.77 -3.97
CA LEU A 372 -14.30 30.42 -4.34
C LEU A 372 -14.71 30.34 -5.81
N LYS A 373 -14.06 29.43 -6.55
CA LYS A 373 -14.26 29.23 -7.99
C LYS A 373 -14.94 27.92 -8.32
N GLN A 374 -14.72 26.89 -7.50
CA GLN A 374 -15.31 25.57 -7.70
C GLN A 374 -15.68 24.90 -6.38
N ILE A 375 -16.77 24.14 -6.40
CA ILE A 375 -17.13 23.18 -5.34
C ILE A 375 -17.27 21.81 -5.99
N ILE A 376 -16.44 20.84 -5.58
CA ILE A 376 -16.41 19.48 -6.10
C ILE A 376 -17.12 18.56 -5.10
N TYR A 377 -18.20 17.93 -5.51
CA TYR A 377 -18.95 16.96 -4.71
C TYR A 377 -18.69 15.57 -5.24
N VAL A 378 -18.03 14.73 -4.45
CA VAL A 378 -17.67 13.36 -4.83
C VAL A 378 -18.65 12.39 -4.19
N TRP A 379 -19.22 11.48 -5.00
CA TRP A 379 -20.19 10.48 -4.56
C TRP A 379 -19.53 9.10 -4.64
N PRO A 380 -19.01 8.55 -3.52
CA PRO A 380 -18.26 7.30 -3.56
C PRO A 380 -19.11 6.10 -3.99
N SER A 381 -20.34 6.00 -3.48
CA SER A 381 -21.26 4.91 -3.80
C SER A 381 -21.66 4.86 -5.28
N LEU A 382 -21.74 6.02 -5.92
CA LEU A 382 -22.12 6.14 -7.34
C LEU A 382 -20.90 6.26 -8.27
N LYS A 383 -19.69 6.42 -7.73
CA LYS A 383 -18.46 6.71 -8.48
C LYS A 383 -18.57 7.88 -9.47
N ILE A 384 -19.31 8.90 -9.08
CA ILE A 384 -19.44 10.14 -9.85
C ILE A 384 -18.96 11.32 -9.02
N ALA A 385 -18.69 12.41 -9.71
CA ALA A 385 -18.59 13.71 -9.08
C ALA A 385 -19.51 14.69 -9.81
N HIS A 386 -19.99 15.69 -9.12
CA HIS A 386 -20.47 16.90 -9.78
C HIS A 386 -19.74 18.10 -9.26
N VAL A 387 -19.67 19.14 -10.07
CA VAL A 387 -18.88 20.33 -9.77
C VAL A 387 -19.72 21.56 -10.08
N ASP A 388 -19.83 22.43 -9.09
CA ASP A 388 -20.36 23.77 -9.27
C ASP A 388 -19.19 24.69 -9.66
N PHE A 389 -19.28 25.30 -10.84
CA PHE A 389 -18.30 26.25 -11.38
C PHE A 389 -18.84 27.66 -11.28
N ARG A 390 -18.04 28.57 -10.73
CA ARG A 390 -18.34 30.01 -10.75
C ARG A 390 -17.78 30.64 -12.01
N ASP A 391 -18.66 31.27 -12.77
CA ASP A 391 -18.26 32.13 -13.88
C ASP A 391 -17.60 33.41 -13.35
N GLU A 392 -16.40 33.72 -13.83
CA GLU A 392 -15.62 34.83 -13.28
C GLU A 392 -16.16 36.21 -13.65
N GLN A 393 -16.89 36.31 -14.77
CA GLN A 393 -17.40 37.59 -15.27
C GLN A 393 -18.77 37.91 -14.67
N THR A 394 -19.63 36.90 -14.52
CA THR A 394 -21.03 37.05 -14.13
C THR A 394 -21.30 36.62 -12.70
N SER A 395 -20.35 35.95 -12.03
CA SER A 395 -20.52 35.31 -10.71
C SER A 395 -21.66 34.29 -10.67
N LYS A 396 -22.18 33.83 -11.81
CA LYS A 396 -23.19 32.77 -11.88
C LYS A 396 -22.55 31.41 -11.67
N TRP A 397 -23.28 30.53 -11.00
CA TRP A 397 -22.85 29.15 -10.78
C TRP A 397 -23.49 28.21 -11.80
N THR A 398 -22.69 27.29 -12.33
CA THR A 398 -23.16 26.23 -13.26
C THR A 398 -22.70 24.87 -12.78
N ARG A 399 -23.54 23.85 -12.90
CA ARG A 399 -23.24 22.49 -12.46
C ARG A 399 -22.90 21.58 -13.63
N LYS A 400 -21.83 20.78 -13.50
CA LYS A 400 -21.50 19.69 -14.44
C LYS A 400 -21.27 18.39 -13.69
N TYR A 401 -21.52 17.27 -14.36
CA TYR A 401 -21.36 15.92 -13.83
C TYR A 401 -20.19 15.22 -14.52
N TYR A 402 -19.46 14.42 -13.76
CA TYR A 402 -18.25 13.71 -14.16
C TYR A 402 -18.36 12.24 -13.74
N SER A 403 -18.09 11.35 -14.68
CA SER A 403 -17.91 9.92 -14.44
C SER A 403 -16.43 9.58 -14.22
N VAL A 404 -16.14 8.34 -13.83
CA VAL A 404 -14.77 7.84 -13.61
C VAL A 404 -13.83 7.97 -14.81
N GLN A 405 -14.36 8.05 -16.04
CA GLN A 405 -13.55 8.22 -17.24
C GLN A 405 -13.13 9.68 -17.47
N ASN A 406 -13.79 10.62 -16.78
CA ASN A 406 -13.54 12.04 -16.98
C ASN A 406 -12.46 12.56 -16.02
N LYS A 407 -11.83 13.66 -16.43
CA LYS A 407 -11.00 14.49 -15.57
C LYS A 407 -11.71 15.78 -15.24
N ILE A 408 -11.65 16.20 -13.97
CA ILE A 408 -12.23 17.45 -13.51
C ILE A 408 -11.16 18.54 -13.64
N PRO A 409 -11.37 19.59 -14.43
CA PRO A 409 -10.41 20.68 -14.57
C PRO A 409 -10.47 21.61 -13.34
N LEU A 410 -9.30 21.89 -12.74
CA LEU A 410 -9.15 22.90 -11.69
C LEU A 410 -9.13 24.32 -12.30
N PRO A 411 -9.42 25.37 -11.52
CA PRO A 411 -9.45 26.75 -12.01
C PRO A 411 -8.11 27.21 -12.59
N GLN A 412 -8.14 28.22 -13.47
CA GLN A 412 -6.93 28.88 -13.99
C GLN A 412 -6.03 29.43 -12.88
N SER A 413 -6.62 29.95 -11.80
CA SER A 413 -5.88 30.41 -10.62
C SER A 413 -5.07 29.30 -9.93
N LEU A 414 -5.39 28.02 -10.19
CA LEU A 414 -4.64 26.85 -9.75
C LEU A 414 -3.87 26.19 -10.89
N SER A 415 -3.38 26.98 -11.85
CA SER A 415 -2.54 26.54 -12.97
C SER A 415 -3.19 25.47 -13.88
N ASN A 416 -4.52 25.41 -13.96
CA ASN A 416 -5.27 24.46 -14.80
C ASN A 416 -4.92 22.97 -14.55
N GLY A 417 -4.67 22.60 -13.29
CA GLY A 417 -4.51 21.18 -12.94
C GLY A 417 -5.76 20.34 -13.24
N GLU A 418 -5.64 19.02 -13.16
CA GLU A 418 -6.75 18.11 -13.44
C GLU A 418 -6.89 17.05 -12.34
N LEU A 419 -8.12 16.69 -11.98
CA LEU A 419 -8.41 15.59 -11.06
C LEU A 419 -8.96 14.40 -11.84
N ALA A 420 -8.24 13.28 -11.89
CA ALA A 420 -8.69 12.08 -12.60
C ALA A 420 -9.50 11.18 -11.67
N LEU A 421 -10.83 11.24 -11.82
CA LEU A 421 -11.77 10.61 -10.89
C LEU A 421 -11.62 9.09 -10.82
N GLY A 422 -11.37 8.43 -11.95
CA GLY A 422 -11.11 6.98 -11.99
C GLY A 422 -9.90 6.58 -11.15
N HIS A 423 -8.80 7.35 -11.21
CA HIS A 423 -7.60 7.06 -10.43
C HIS A 423 -7.88 7.11 -8.92
N ILE A 424 -8.67 8.10 -8.46
CA ILE A 424 -9.02 8.27 -7.06
C ILE A 424 -9.79 7.05 -6.52
N PHE A 425 -10.80 6.58 -7.27
CA PHE A 425 -11.59 5.41 -6.89
C PHE A 425 -10.81 4.10 -7.05
N ASP A 426 -9.88 4.01 -8.01
CA ASP A 426 -9.01 2.86 -8.18
C ASP A 426 -8.07 2.66 -6.98
N ILE A 427 -7.47 3.75 -6.46
CA ILE A 427 -6.64 3.67 -5.25
C ILE A 427 -7.49 3.17 -4.07
N MET A 428 -8.67 3.74 -3.89
CA MET A 428 -9.60 3.33 -2.82
C MET A 428 -9.96 1.85 -2.93
N THR A 429 -10.32 1.38 -4.13
CA THR A 429 -10.68 -0.02 -4.38
C THR A 429 -9.51 -0.95 -4.05
N LYS A 430 -8.29 -0.60 -4.45
CA LYS A 430 -7.07 -1.34 -4.10
C LYS A 430 -6.80 -1.37 -2.60
N GLN A 431 -7.06 -0.25 -1.90
CA GLN A 431 -6.91 -0.18 -0.45
C GLN A 431 -7.94 -1.06 0.27
N PHE A 432 -9.19 -1.11 -0.20
CA PHE A 432 -10.18 -2.06 0.33
C PHE A 432 -9.73 -3.51 0.17
N GLY A 433 -9.22 -3.88 -1.01
CA GLY A 433 -8.62 -5.20 -1.21
C GLY A 433 -7.52 -5.52 -0.20
N ARG A 434 -6.63 -4.55 0.09
CA ARG A 434 -5.59 -4.70 1.12
C ARG A 434 -6.18 -4.85 2.53
N LEU A 435 -7.20 -4.08 2.89
CA LEU A 435 -7.86 -4.19 4.21
C LEU A 435 -8.54 -5.55 4.39
N ILE A 436 -9.13 -6.09 3.33
CA ILE A 436 -9.71 -7.45 3.30
C ILE A 436 -8.59 -8.49 3.50
N ALA A 437 -7.48 -8.38 2.77
CA ALA A 437 -6.34 -9.29 2.92
C ALA A 437 -5.73 -9.22 4.34
N GLN A 438 -5.66 -8.03 4.93
CA GLN A 438 -5.23 -7.83 6.31
C GLN A 438 -6.21 -8.49 7.29
N HIS A 439 -7.52 -8.36 7.04
CA HIS A 439 -8.55 -9.00 7.85
C HIS A 439 -8.45 -10.51 7.82
N ILE A 440 -8.30 -11.10 6.63
CA ILE A 440 -8.07 -12.55 6.46
C ILE A 440 -6.87 -13.01 7.27
N VAL A 441 -5.80 -12.21 7.30
CA VAL A 441 -4.61 -12.55 8.07
C VAL A 441 -4.86 -12.52 9.58
N ALA A 442 -5.53 -11.47 10.07
CA ALA A 442 -5.74 -11.26 11.50
C ALA A 442 -6.83 -12.17 12.08
N ALA A 443 -7.93 -12.36 11.37
CA ALA A 443 -9.09 -13.16 11.78
C ALA A 443 -8.96 -14.64 11.39
N ARG A 444 -7.81 -15.06 10.84
CA ARG A 444 -7.52 -16.46 10.44
C ARG A 444 -8.62 -17.08 9.58
N SER A 445 -9.19 -16.30 8.65
CA SER A 445 -10.27 -16.77 7.79
C SER A 445 -9.83 -17.97 6.95
N LYS A 446 -10.71 -18.96 6.82
CA LYS A 446 -10.45 -20.22 6.08
C LYS A 446 -11.34 -20.39 4.84
N THR A 447 -12.56 -19.88 4.88
CA THR A 447 -13.51 -19.96 3.74
C THR A 447 -14.30 -18.64 3.61
N ILE A 448 -15.00 -18.45 2.48
CA ILE A 448 -15.79 -17.22 2.25
C ILE A 448 -17.08 -17.24 3.11
N GLY A 449 -17.84 -18.34 3.07
CA GLY A 449 -19.09 -18.50 3.83
C GLY A 449 -20.39 -18.28 3.05
N LEU A 450 -20.54 -18.89 1.87
CA LEU A 450 -21.67 -18.61 0.96
C LEU A 450 -23.01 -19.29 1.31
N ASN A 451 -23.07 -20.26 2.23
CA ASN A 451 -24.20 -21.23 2.25
C ASN A 451 -25.05 -21.37 3.52
N GLU A 452 -24.78 -20.70 4.66
CA GLU A 452 -25.62 -20.93 5.87
C GLU A 452 -25.64 -19.71 6.80
N GLN A 453 -26.84 -19.16 7.06
CA GLN A 453 -27.07 -18.21 8.16
C GLN A 453 -26.70 -18.88 9.48
N LYS A 454 -25.68 -18.35 10.16
CA LYS A 454 -25.28 -18.77 11.50
C LYS A 454 -24.99 -17.54 12.37
N GLN A 455 -25.22 -17.67 13.67
CA GLN A 455 -24.90 -16.63 14.66
C GLN A 455 -23.39 -16.42 14.78
N LEU A 456 -22.99 -15.17 15.02
CA LEU A 456 -21.62 -14.75 15.32
C LEU A 456 -21.04 -15.58 16.47
N GLY A 457 -19.97 -16.33 16.18
CA GLY A 457 -19.19 -17.08 17.17
C GLY A 457 -17.78 -16.52 17.33
N ILE A 458 -17.14 -16.83 18.45
CA ILE A 458 -15.76 -16.38 18.78
C ILE A 458 -14.73 -17.00 17.82
N ASP A 459 -14.97 -18.22 17.34
CA ASP A 459 -14.10 -18.98 16.43
C ASP A 459 -14.60 -18.99 14.98
N GLU A 460 -15.33 -17.94 14.56
CA GLU A 460 -15.85 -17.85 13.20
C GLU A 460 -14.70 -17.70 12.18
N ASN A 461 -14.54 -18.67 11.30
CA ASN A 461 -13.49 -18.72 10.27
C ASN A 461 -14.02 -18.45 8.85
N ARG A 462 -15.32 -18.19 8.69
CA ARG A 462 -15.95 -17.80 7.42
C ARG A 462 -15.92 -16.29 7.28
N LEU A 463 -15.23 -15.82 6.25
CA LEU A 463 -14.92 -14.41 6.04
C LEU A 463 -16.14 -13.49 6.18
N LEU A 464 -17.25 -13.79 5.49
CA LEU A 464 -18.42 -12.90 5.43
C LEU A 464 -19.04 -12.61 6.80
N TYR A 465 -19.01 -13.59 7.71
CA TYR A 465 -19.65 -13.50 9.03
C TYR A 465 -18.73 -12.95 10.12
N GLN A 466 -17.44 -12.75 9.81
CA GLN A 466 -16.49 -12.19 10.77
C GLN A 466 -16.79 -10.72 11.04
N LYS A 467 -16.57 -10.29 12.29
CA LYS A 467 -16.64 -8.88 12.68
C LYS A 467 -15.57 -8.10 11.92
N TRP A 468 -15.95 -7.02 11.24
CA TRP A 468 -15.00 -6.14 10.56
C TRP A 468 -14.08 -5.48 11.57
N MET A 469 -12.77 -5.64 11.40
CA MET A 469 -11.78 -5.23 12.40
C MET A 469 -11.30 -3.79 12.27
N HIS A 470 -11.69 -3.09 11.19
CA HIS A 470 -11.24 -1.74 10.88
C HIS A 470 -12.28 -0.68 11.23
N THR A 471 -13.11 -0.97 12.24
CA THR A 471 -14.19 -0.11 12.73
C THR A 471 -14.48 -0.41 14.20
N ASP A 472 -14.91 0.62 14.94
CA ASP A 472 -15.39 0.49 16.31
C ASP A 472 -16.82 -0.04 16.40
N ASP A 473 -17.56 -0.05 15.27
CA ASP A 473 -18.91 -0.61 15.21
C ASP A 473 -18.89 -2.12 15.44
N LYS A 474 -19.42 -2.56 16.58
CA LYS A 474 -19.47 -3.96 16.97
C LYS A 474 -20.40 -4.81 16.09
N LYS A 475 -21.31 -4.19 15.35
CA LYS A 475 -22.29 -4.88 14.49
C LYS A 475 -21.79 -5.02 13.04
N LYS A 476 -20.78 -4.27 12.63
CA LYS A 476 -20.27 -4.29 11.26
C LYS A 476 -19.51 -5.58 10.98
N THR A 477 -20.01 -6.38 10.04
CA THR A 477 -19.38 -7.59 9.53
C THR A 477 -18.61 -7.32 8.24
N VAL A 478 -17.80 -8.28 7.80
CA VAL A 478 -17.15 -8.20 6.49
C VAL A 478 -18.19 -8.13 5.36
N GLU A 479 -19.28 -8.90 5.45
CA GLU A 479 -20.39 -8.83 4.49
C GLU A 479 -21.00 -7.43 4.39
N ILE A 480 -21.27 -6.77 5.53
CA ILE A 480 -21.79 -5.39 5.54
C ILE A 480 -20.80 -4.44 4.86
N PHE A 481 -19.51 -4.54 5.20
CA PHE A 481 -18.46 -3.73 4.56
C PHE A 481 -18.38 -3.96 3.05
N LEU A 482 -18.45 -5.20 2.59
CA LEU A 482 -18.41 -5.54 1.17
C LEU A 482 -19.62 -4.97 0.43
N ASN A 483 -20.82 -5.11 1.00
CA ASN A 483 -22.07 -4.60 0.42
C ASN A 483 -22.08 -3.07 0.31
N GLU A 484 -21.65 -2.36 1.36
CA GLU A 484 -21.54 -0.89 1.36
C GLU A 484 -20.59 -0.36 0.29
N ASN A 485 -19.55 -1.12 -0.04
CA ASN A 485 -18.52 -0.72 -1.01
C ASN A 485 -18.70 -1.37 -2.40
N HIS A 486 -19.81 -2.08 -2.61
CA HIS A 486 -20.11 -2.78 -3.86
C HIS A 486 -18.98 -3.73 -4.30
N LEU A 487 -18.48 -4.52 -3.35
CA LEU A 487 -17.40 -5.49 -3.56
C LEU A 487 -17.89 -6.92 -3.32
N THR A 488 -17.32 -7.87 -4.05
CA THR A 488 -17.51 -9.30 -3.80
C THR A 488 -16.15 -9.97 -3.73
N VAL A 489 -15.88 -10.75 -2.67
CA VAL A 489 -14.70 -11.62 -2.62
C VAL A 489 -14.98 -12.88 -3.41
N ASN A 490 -14.20 -13.14 -4.45
CA ASN A 490 -14.35 -14.30 -5.31
C ASN A 490 -13.59 -15.51 -4.76
N ASP A 491 -12.36 -15.30 -4.29
CA ASP A 491 -11.50 -16.34 -3.74
C ASP A 491 -10.39 -15.69 -2.89
N PHE A 492 -9.85 -16.44 -1.93
CA PHE A 492 -8.67 -16.01 -1.20
C PHE A 492 -7.82 -17.20 -0.76
N VAL A 493 -6.57 -16.91 -0.41
CA VAL A 493 -5.67 -17.87 0.22
C VAL A 493 -4.86 -17.15 1.29
N ARG A 494 -4.61 -17.84 2.40
CA ARG A 494 -3.79 -17.38 3.52
C ARG A 494 -2.72 -18.42 3.77
N PHE A 495 -1.48 -17.98 3.96
CA PHE A 495 -0.41 -18.79 4.55
C PHE A 495 0.05 -18.18 5.88
N GLU A 496 0.29 -19.06 6.85
CA GLU A 496 1.04 -18.79 8.06
C GLU A 496 2.25 -19.73 8.07
N CYS A 497 3.45 -19.14 8.19
CA CYS A 497 4.67 -19.94 8.22
C CYS A 497 4.66 -20.89 9.43
N GLY A 498 4.86 -22.18 9.15
CA GLY A 498 4.88 -23.22 10.18
C GLY A 498 3.50 -23.71 10.62
N GLU A 499 2.41 -23.20 10.04
CA GLU A 499 1.04 -23.67 10.33
C GLU A 499 0.84 -25.12 9.86
N GLU A 500 0.18 -25.96 10.65
CA GLU A 500 -0.19 -27.30 10.20
C GLU A 500 -1.19 -27.21 9.03
N VAL A 501 -0.83 -27.84 7.90
CA VAL A 501 -1.60 -27.77 6.64
C VAL A 501 -2.60 -28.91 6.56
#